data_AF-A0A7S0QNJ7-F1
#
_entry.id   AF-A0A7S0QNJ7-F1
#
_cell.length_a   1.000
_cell.length_b   1.000
_cell.length_c   1.000
_cell.angle_alpha   90.00
_cell.angle_beta   90.00
_cell.angle_gamma   90.00
#
_symmetry.space_group_name_H-M   'P 1'
#
loop_
_entity.id
_entity.type
_entity.pdbx_description
1 polymer ?
#
loop_
_entity_poly.entity_id
_entity_poly.type
_entity_poly.pdbx_seq_one_letter_code
_entity_poly.pdbx_strand_id
1 'polypeptide(L)'
;KDHVGDFCVSGRYTTPSPGLSIQGLGIVPLPILPNIIHQNKQSAPENSISQVCGMEFDSSMVSVLNPVWDDTLKTLMLRVSDSLGLKRSNVECSLHKVILDDVGDCRRVLEHEANHIGTLEIQLPSVFKGGSHIVRHDEMESVFAMGADDSSCKYDTWFLARFA
;
A
#
# COMPACT_ATOMS: atom_id res chain seq x y z
N LYS A 1 26.89 -9.80 13.24
CA LYS A 1 26.02 -10.99 13.21
C LYS A 1 24.82 -10.67 14.08
N ASP A 2 23.62 -11.05 13.59
CA ASP A 2 22.30 -10.99 14.23
C ASP A 2 21.33 -9.98 13.60
N HIS A 3 20.93 -10.26 12.35
CA HIS A 3 19.58 -9.92 11.91
C HIS A 3 18.76 -11.21 11.96
N VAL A 4 17.90 -11.35 12.96
CA VAL A 4 16.83 -12.36 12.98
C VAL A 4 15.55 -11.63 12.62
N GLY A 5 15.42 -11.27 11.34
CA GLY A 5 14.26 -10.59 10.76
C GLY A 5 14.24 -10.85 9.25
N ASP A 6 13.05 -10.96 8.67
CA ASP A 6 12.90 -11.20 7.23
C ASP A 6 13.20 -9.92 6.43
N PHE A 7 13.62 -10.04 5.17
CA PHE A 7 13.84 -8.87 4.30
C PHE A 7 12.52 -8.22 3.84
N CYS A 8 11.43 -8.98 3.93
CA CYS A 8 10.07 -8.51 3.73
C CYS A 8 9.08 -9.35 4.55
N VAL A 9 7.91 -8.78 4.83
CA VAL A 9 6.80 -9.45 5.53
C VAL A 9 5.48 -9.03 4.89
N SER A 10 4.57 -9.98 4.69
CA SER A 10 3.23 -9.70 4.21
C SER A 10 2.19 -10.43 5.06
N GLY A 11 0.97 -9.93 5.05
CA GLY A 11 -0.15 -10.69 5.57
C GLY A 11 -1.47 -9.96 5.48
N ARG A 12 -2.51 -10.69 5.82
CA ARG A 12 -3.83 -10.12 6.06
C ARG A 12 -3.83 -9.32 7.37
N TYR A 13 -4.57 -8.22 7.35
CA TYR A 13 -4.81 -7.39 8.52
C TYR A 13 -6.23 -6.81 8.49
N THR A 14 -6.99 -7.01 9.55
CA THR A 14 -8.36 -6.46 9.62
C THR A 14 -8.28 -5.00 10.03
N THR A 15 -8.83 -4.11 9.21
CA THR A 15 -8.85 -2.67 9.47
C THR A 15 -10.29 -2.14 9.39
N PRO A 16 -10.63 -1.08 10.13
CA PRO A 16 -11.83 -0.32 9.83
C PRO A 16 -11.67 0.38 8.47
N SER A 17 -12.77 0.86 7.86
CA SER A 17 -12.64 1.69 6.66
C SER A 17 -11.89 2.99 6.97
N PRO A 18 -10.87 3.41 6.17
CA PRO A 18 -10.14 4.65 6.38
C PRO A 18 -10.95 5.93 6.16
N GLY A 19 -12.09 5.85 5.49
CA GLY A 19 -12.75 7.06 5.00
C GLY A 19 -11.80 7.85 4.10
N LEU A 20 -11.22 7.18 3.10
CA LEU A 20 -10.23 7.76 2.20
C LEU A 20 -10.88 8.89 1.39
N SER A 21 -10.26 10.07 1.40
CA SER A 21 -10.64 11.21 0.57
C SER A 21 -9.44 11.65 -0.24
N ILE A 22 -9.63 11.84 -1.55
CA ILE A 22 -8.57 12.25 -2.47
C ILE A 22 -9.00 13.54 -3.17
N GLN A 23 -8.11 14.54 -3.21
CA GLN A 23 -8.36 15.79 -3.91
C GLN A 23 -8.66 15.53 -5.39
N GLY A 24 -9.77 16.09 -5.88
CA GLY A 24 -10.27 15.86 -7.25
C GLY A 24 -11.21 14.67 -7.39
N LEU A 25 -11.12 13.65 -6.52
CA LEU A 25 -12.01 12.49 -6.54
C LEU A 25 -13.07 12.50 -5.42
N GLY A 26 -12.83 13.27 -4.36
CA GLY A 26 -13.69 13.28 -3.17
C GLY A 26 -13.51 12.01 -2.33
N ILE A 27 -14.59 11.57 -1.67
CA ILE A 27 -14.58 10.36 -0.84
C ILE A 27 -14.53 9.13 -1.75
N VAL A 28 -13.54 8.28 -1.52
CA VAL A 28 -13.34 7.03 -2.25
C VAL A 28 -13.95 5.87 -1.45
N PRO A 29 -15.08 5.29 -1.91
CA PRO A 29 -15.72 4.19 -1.20
C PRO A 29 -14.95 2.88 -1.38
N LEU A 30 -14.99 2.04 -0.35
CA LEU A 30 -14.39 0.70 -0.36
C LEU A 30 -15.48 -0.38 -0.22
N PRO A 31 -15.34 -1.54 -0.88
CA PRO A 31 -14.21 -1.91 -1.73
C PRO A 31 -14.19 -1.15 -3.06
N ILE A 32 -12.99 -0.91 -3.58
CA ILE A 32 -12.84 -0.35 -4.93
C ILE A 32 -13.41 -1.34 -5.94
N LEU A 33 -14.26 -0.84 -6.82
CA LEU A 33 -14.86 -1.60 -7.92
C LEU A 33 -14.27 -1.08 -9.25
N PRO A 34 -14.16 -1.93 -10.30
CA PRO A 34 -13.56 -1.53 -11.57
C PRO A 34 -14.20 -0.29 -12.22
N ASN A 35 -15.51 -0.11 -12.06
CA ASN A 35 -16.22 1.07 -12.58
C ASN A 35 -15.80 2.39 -11.91
N ILE A 36 -15.38 2.35 -10.64
CA ILE A 36 -14.89 3.52 -9.90
C ILE A 36 -13.55 3.99 -10.49
N ILE A 37 -12.68 3.05 -10.91
CA ILE A 37 -11.38 3.37 -11.52
C ILE A 37 -11.56 4.15 -12.83
N HIS A 38 -12.44 3.68 -13.70
CA HIS A 38 -12.71 4.34 -14.99
C HIS A 38 -13.33 5.73 -14.84
N GLN A 39 -14.24 5.92 -13.89
CA GLN A 39 -14.84 7.22 -13.61
C GLN A 39 -13.80 8.21 -13.05
N ASN A 40 -12.93 7.72 -12.17
CA ASN A 40 -11.90 8.54 -11.53
C ASN A 40 -10.79 8.96 -12.51
N LYS A 41 -10.41 8.13 -13.49
CA LYS A 41 -9.43 8.53 -14.52
C LYS A 41 -9.85 9.76 -15.32
N GLN A 42 -11.15 10.00 -15.51
CA GLN A 42 -11.65 11.17 -16.23
C GLN A 42 -11.67 12.44 -15.37
N SER A 43 -11.68 12.30 -14.04
CA SER A 43 -11.81 13.40 -13.08
C SER A 43 -10.54 13.66 -12.26
N ALA A 44 -9.52 12.81 -12.41
CA ALA A 44 -8.26 12.94 -11.69
C ALA A 44 -7.49 14.19 -12.15
N PRO A 45 -6.79 14.88 -11.23
CA PRO A 45 -5.88 15.95 -11.58
C PRO A 45 -4.82 15.49 -12.60
N GLU A 46 -4.45 16.36 -13.56
CA GLU A 46 -3.49 16.01 -14.62
C GLU A 46 -2.13 15.52 -14.07
N ASN A 47 -1.71 16.05 -12.93
CA ASN A 47 -0.46 15.66 -12.26
C ASN A 47 -0.52 14.29 -11.56
N SER A 48 -1.71 13.68 -11.44
CA SER A 48 -1.89 12.37 -10.82
C SER A 48 -1.82 11.21 -11.81
N ILE A 49 -1.75 11.48 -13.12
CA ILE A 49 -1.70 10.44 -14.15
C ILE A 49 -0.24 10.20 -14.52
N SER A 50 0.30 9.04 -14.13
CA SER A 50 1.58 8.58 -14.64
C SER A 50 1.43 8.16 -16.10
N GLN A 51 2.38 8.55 -16.95
CA GLN A 51 2.38 8.13 -18.36
C GLN A 51 2.64 6.62 -18.55
N VAL A 52 3.06 5.91 -17.50
CA VAL A 52 3.51 4.51 -17.56
C VAL A 52 2.74 3.58 -16.61
N CYS A 53 2.22 4.07 -15.48
CA CYS A 53 1.60 3.21 -14.46
C CYS A 53 0.51 3.93 -13.64
N GLY A 54 -0.77 3.59 -13.83
CA GLY A 54 -1.84 3.95 -12.89
C GLY A 54 -1.98 5.45 -12.58
N MET A 55 -2.76 5.73 -11.53
CA MET A 55 -2.85 7.07 -10.95
C MET A 55 -2.14 7.11 -9.60
N GLU A 56 -1.31 8.12 -9.38
CA GLU A 56 -0.60 8.36 -8.12
C GLU A 56 -1.06 9.67 -7.49
N PHE A 57 -1.30 9.63 -6.18
CA PHE A 57 -1.72 10.76 -5.38
C PHE A 57 -0.76 10.91 -4.23
N ASP A 58 0.00 12.00 -4.22
CA ASP A 58 0.89 12.33 -3.11
C ASP A 58 0.10 12.50 -1.81
N SER A 59 0.77 12.30 -0.68
CA SER A 59 0.16 12.43 0.65
C SER A 59 -0.54 13.77 0.89
N SER A 60 -0.08 14.86 0.25
CA SER A 60 -0.70 16.18 0.33
C SER A 60 -2.10 16.24 -0.30
N MET A 61 -2.41 15.31 -1.21
CA MET A 61 -3.71 15.20 -1.90
C MET A 61 -4.65 14.21 -1.22
N VAL A 62 -4.18 13.50 -0.20
CA VAL A 62 -4.90 12.39 0.43
C VAL A 62 -5.23 12.73 1.87
N SER A 63 -6.46 12.42 2.30
CA SER A 63 -6.90 12.53 3.68
C SER A 63 -7.53 11.22 4.13
N VAL A 64 -7.08 10.72 5.28
CA VAL A 64 -7.70 9.59 5.99
C VAL A 64 -8.63 10.19 7.03
N LEU A 65 -9.95 10.06 6.80
CA LEU A 65 -10.96 10.74 7.62
C LEU A 65 -11.34 9.96 8.88
N ASN A 66 -11.06 8.67 8.95
CA ASN A 66 -11.33 7.86 10.13
C ASN A 66 -10.15 7.90 11.11
N PRO A 67 -10.26 8.57 12.28
CA PRO A 67 -9.15 8.70 13.23
C PRO A 67 -8.70 7.36 13.84
N VAL A 68 -9.52 6.31 13.79
CA VAL A 68 -9.14 4.96 14.26
C VAL A 68 -7.99 4.38 13.41
N TRP A 69 -7.76 4.91 12.21
CA TRP A 69 -6.66 4.47 11.37
C TRP A 69 -5.29 4.77 11.93
N ASP A 70 -5.12 5.86 12.69
CA ASP A 70 -3.83 6.19 13.29
C ASP A 70 -3.40 5.09 14.27
N ASP A 71 -4.32 4.62 15.11
CA ASP A 71 -4.06 3.53 16.06
C ASP A 71 -3.95 2.17 15.37
N THR A 72 -4.69 1.99 14.28
CA THR A 72 -4.60 0.80 13.41
C THR A 72 -3.19 0.67 12.80
N LEU A 73 -2.64 1.79 12.29
CA LEU A 73 -1.30 1.87 11.72
C LEU A 73 -0.22 1.69 12.77
N LYS A 74 -0.34 2.32 13.94
CA LYS A 74 0.60 2.10 15.05
C LYS A 74 0.68 0.62 15.42
N THR A 75 -0.47 -0.05 15.52
CA THR A 75 -0.53 -1.48 15.87
C THR A 75 0.08 -2.35 14.77
N LEU A 76 -0.20 -2.04 13.49
CA LEU A 76 0.41 -2.73 12.35
C LEU A 76 1.93 -2.53 12.33
N MET A 77 2.41 -1.32 12.61
CA MET A 77 3.83 -0.99 12.65
C MET A 77 4.59 -1.74 13.73
N LEU A 78 3.96 -2.04 14.88
CA LEU A 78 4.58 -2.91 15.90
C LEU A 78 4.83 -4.32 15.34
N ARG A 79 3.83 -4.91 14.68
CA ARG A 79 3.94 -6.23 14.04
C ARG A 79 5.01 -6.25 12.95
N VAL A 80 4.99 -5.24 12.07
CA VAL A 80 5.97 -5.11 10.97
C VAL A 80 7.38 -4.94 11.52
N SER A 81 7.56 -4.07 12.52
CA SER A 81 8.86 -3.83 13.14
C SER A 81 9.43 -5.10 13.75
N ASP A 82 8.62 -5.86 14.49
CA ASP A 82 9.06 -7.13 15.07
C ASP A 82 9.48 -8.14 13.99
N SER A 83 8.68 -8.30 12.93
CA SER A 83 8.97 -9.22 11.83
C SER A 83 10.24 -8.86 11.05
N LEU A 84 10.51 -7.56 10.88
CA LEU A 84 11.71 -7.06 10.20
C LEU A 84 12.93 -6.95 11.14
N GLY A 85 12.79 -7.29 12.43
CA GLY A 85 13.87 -7.16 13.42
C GLY A 85 14.24 -5.71 13.77
N LEU A 86 13.31 -4.77 13.58
CA LEU A 86 13.49 -3.35 13.88
C LEU A 86 13.14 -3.04 15.35
N LYS A 87 13.91 -2.13 15.96
CA LYS A 87 13.58 -1.61 17.29
C LYS A 87 12.38 -0.66 17.20
N ARG A 88 11.27 -1.02 17.83
CA ARG A 88 10.00 -0.28 17.84
C ARG A 88 10.12 1.22 18.16
N SER A 89 11.08 1.63 18.99
CA SER A 89 11.29 3.03 19.38
C SER A 89 11.90 3.92 18.30
N ASN A 90 12.33 3.35 17.17
CA ASN A 90 13.16 4.04 16.18
C ASN A 90 12.51 4.18 14.80
N VAL A 91 11.24 3.77 14.66
CA VAL A 91 10.59 3.70 13.35
C VAL A 91 9.28 4.47 13.40
N GLU A 92 9.14 5.43 12.49
CA GLU A 92 7.91 6.15 12.23
C GLU A 92 7.45 5.83 10.80
N CYS A 93 6.14 5.89 10.57
CA CYS A 93 5.54 5.67 9.26
C CYS A 93 4.71 6.90 8.91
N SER A 94 4.94 7.45 7.72
CA SER A 94 4.15 8.51 7.13
C SER A 94 3.53 8.03 5.82
N LEU A 95 2.34 8.51 5.50
CA LEU A 95 1.76 8.29 4.19
C LEU A 95 2.66 8.99 3.15
N HIS A 96 3.20 8.22 2.21
CA HIS A 96 3.97 8.76 1.10
C HIS A 96 3.05 9.07 -0.09
N LYS A 97 2.33 8.05 -0.58
CA LYS A 97 1.36 8.19 -1.68
C LYS A 97 0.27 7.13 -1.63
N VAL A 98 -0.84 7.41 -2.32
CA VAL A 98 -1.87 6.44 -2.69
C VAL A 98 -1.79 6.19 -4.18
N ILE A 99 -1.98 4.93 -4.54
CA ILE A 99 -1.90 4.48 -5.93
C ILE A 99 -3.21 3.79 -6.28
N LEU A 100 -3.75 4.13 -7.44
CA LEU A 100 -4.80 3.36 -8.09
C LEU A 100 -4.27 2.76 -9.39
N ASP A 101 -3.93 1.47 -9.35
CA ASP A 101 -3.55 0.69 -10.53
C ASP A 101 -4.79 0.22 -11.30
N ASP A 102 -4.67 0.14 -12.63
CA ASP A 102 -5.65 -0.38 -13.58
C ASP A 102 -5.06 -1.60 -14.34
N VAL A 103 -5.89 -2.23 -15.17
CA VAL A 103 -5.52 -3.40 -15.94
C VAL A 103 -4.31 -3.08 -16.84
N GLY A 104 -3.24 -3.86 -16.64
CA GLY A 104 -2.00 -3.75 -17.42
C GLY A 104 -0.94 -2.87 -16.78
N ASP A 105 -1.27 -2.16 -15.69
CA ASP A 105 -0.28 -1.39 -14.94
C ASP A 105 0.72 -2.34 -14.27
N CYS A 106 2.01 -1.98 -14.37
CA CYS A 106 3.10 -2.70 -13.73
C CYS A 106 4.20 -1.72 -13.37
N ARG A 107 4.66 -1.75 -12.12
CA ARG A 107 5.64 -0.80 -11.63
C ARG A 107 6.85 -1.48 -11.03
N ARG A 108 8.00 -0.86 -11.28
CA ARG A 108 9.23 -1.15 -10.54
C ARG A 108 9.52 0.02 -9.62
N VAL A 109 9.38 -0.21 -8.32
CA VAL A 109 9.73 0.79 -7.30
C VAL A 109 11.21 0.62 -6.94
N LEU A 110 12.01 1.64 -7.25
CA LEU A 110 13.45 1.71 -6.92
C LEU A 110 13.77 2.91 -6.00
N GLU A 111 12.74 3.58 -5.48
CA GLU A 111 12.92 4.84 -4.76
C GLU A 111 13.68 4.63 -3.45
N HIS A 112 14.73 5.43 -3.29
CA HIS A 112 15.52 5.53 -2.07
C HIS A 112 15.52 7.00 -1.64
N GLU A 113 14.75 7.33 -0.61
CA GLU A 113 14.81 8.64 0.03
C GLU A 113 15.79 8.61 1.20
N ALA A 114 16.43 9.75 1.50
CA ALA A 114 17.31 9.85 2.65
C ALA A 114 16.53 9.59 3.94
N ASN A 115 17.02 8.68 4.78
CA ASN A 115 16.37 8.17 6.01
C ASN A 115 15.15 7.25 5.79
N HIS A 116 14.88 6.82 4.56
CA HIS A 116 13.89 5.77 4.27
C HIS A 116 14.52 4.40 4.43
N ILE A 117 14.12 3.68 5.48
CA ILE A 117 14.65 2.32 5.74
C ILE A 117 13.84 1.23 5.03
N GLY A 118 12.61 1.51 4.63
CA GLY A 118 11.73 0.53 4.02
C GLY A 118 10.32 1.03 3.80
N THR A 119 9.57 0.32 2.97
CA THR A 119 8.21 0.69 2.55
C THR A 119 7.19 -0.24 3.17
N LEU A 120 6.11 0.32 3.73
CA LEU A 120 4.89 -0.40 4.10
C LEU A 120 3.78 -0.07 3.08
N GLU A 121 3.42 -1.05 2.26
CA GLU A 121 2.34 -0.99 1.30
C GLU A 121 1.09 -1.62 1.92
N ILE A 122 -0.05 -0.94 1.83
CA ILE A 122 -1.33 -1.41 2.36
C ILE A 122 -2.36 -1.46 1.23
N GLN A 123 -2.76 -2.68 0.85
CA GLN A 123 -3.84 -2.92 -0.10
C GLN A 123 -5.18 -2.77 0.62
N LEU A 124 -5.90 -1.70 0.32
CA LEU A 124 -7.27 -1.48 0.79
C LEU A 124 -8.26 -2.36 0.02
N PRO A 125 -9.39 -2.76 0.62
CA PRO A 125 -10.37 -3.64 0.00
C PRO A 125 -10.70 -3.21 -1.44
N SER A 126 -10.49 -4.10 -2.40
CA SER A 126 -10.58 -3.82 -3.82
C SER A 126 -10.90 -5.10 -4.59
N VAL A 127 -11.65 -4.97 -5.69
CA VAL A 127 -11.95 -6.07 -6.61
C VAL A 127 -10.98 -6.00 -7.78
N PHE A 128 -9.97 -6.85 -7.77
CA PHE A 128 -8.98 -6.95 -8.84
C PHE A 128 -8.55 -8.41 -9.09
N LYS A 129 -7.79 -8.63 -10.17
CA LYS A 129 -7.08 -9.88 -10.47
C LYS A 129 -5.64 -9.54 -10.84
N GLY A 130 -4.70 -10.42 -10.48
CA GLY A 130 -3.27 -10.13 -10.65
C GLY A 130 -2.78 -9.17 -9.56
N GLY A 131 -1.94 -8.19 -9.93
CA GLY A 131 -1.39 -7.22 -8.98
C GLY A 131 -0.41 -7.83 -7.97
N SER A 132 0.26 -8.92 -8.35
CA SER A 132 1.26 -9.56 -7.48
C SER A 132 2.46 -8.64 -7.26
N HIS A 133 2.90 -8.53 -6.01
CA HIS A 133 4.12 -7.85 -5.65
C HIS A 133 5.28 -8.84 -5.68
N ILE A 134 6.35 -8.48 -6.39
CA ILE A 134 7.58 -9.28 -6.43
C ILE A 134 8.66 -8.49 -5.69
N VAL A 135 9.09 -9.02 -4.55
CA VAL A 135 10.18 -8.45 -3.76
C VAL A 135 11.45 -9.25 -4.03
N ARG A 136 12.52 -8.55 -4.42
CA ARG A 136 13.84 -9.13 -4.63
C ARG A 136 14.84 -8.48 -3.69
N HIS A 137 15.63 -9.29 -3.00
CA HIS A 137 16.72 -8.85 -2.14
C HIS A 137 17.89 -9.82 -2.29
N ASP A 138 19.00 -9.36 -2.85
CA ASP A 138 20.12 -10.19 -3.29
C ASP A 138 19.66 -11.32 -4.24
N GLU A 139 19.94 -12.59 -3.89
CA GLU A 139 19.52 -13.77 -4.65
C GLU A 139 18.13 -14.30 -4.24
N MET A 140 17.45 -13.63 -3.30
CA MET A 140 16.14 -14.03 -2.81
C MET A 140 15.02 -13.33 -3.58
N GLU A 141 13.96 -14.07 -3.90
CA GLU A 141 12.73 -13.56 -4.50
C GLU A 141 11.52 -14.06 -3.71
N SER A 142 10.52 -13.19 -3.53
CA SER A 142 9.23 -13.55 -2.93
C SER A 142 8.10 -12.86 -3.68
N VAL A 143 7.01 -13.61 -3.90
CA VAL A 143 5.84 -13.16 -4.65
C VAL A 143 4.61 -13.15 -3.74
N PHE A 144 3.89 -12.03 -3.71
CA PHE A 144 2.73 -11.82 -2.84
C PHE A 144 1.51 -11.41 -3.68
N ALA A 145 0.42 -12.19 -3.61
CA ALA A 145 -0.81 -11.93 -4.36
C ALA A 145 -1.82 -11.03 -3.65
N MET A 146 -1.58 -10.65 -2.39
CA MET A 146 -2.40 -9.67 -1.63
C MET A 146 -3.92 -9.96 -1.68
N GLY A 147 -4.30 -11.24 -1.53
CA GLY A 147 -5.70 -11.67 -1.53
C GLY A 147 -6.37 -11.77 -2.90
N ALA A 148 -5.63 -11.62 -4.01
CA ALA A 148 -6.17 -11.76 -5.35
C ALA A 148 -6.54 -13.22 -5.69
N ASP A 149 -5.69 -14.18 -5.28
CA ASP A 149 -5.83 -15.60 -5.65
C ASP A 149 -7.07 -16.27 -5.04
N ASP A 150 -7.48 -15.84 -3.84
CA ASP A 150 -8.64 -16.35 -3.10
C ASP A 150 -9.82 -15.34 -3.04
N SER A 151 -9.69 -14.20 -3.73
CA SER A 151 -10.66 -13.10 -3.73
C SER A 151 -10.91 -12.44 -2.37
N SER A 152 -10.09 -12.72 -1.35
CA SER A 152 -10.18 -12.06 -0.04
C SER A 152 -9.90 -10.55 -0.12
N CYS A 153 -9.14 -10.10 -1.13
CA CYS A 153 -8.85 -8.70 -1.40
C CYS A 153 -10.09 -7.79 -1.47
N LYS A 154 -11.27 -8.36 -1.78
CA LYS A 154 -12.55 -7.62 -1.84
C LYS A 154 -13.07 -7.16 -0.48
N TYR A 155 -12.64 -7.81 0.60
CA TYR A 155 -13.19 -7.59 1.94
C TYR A 155 -12.11 -7.31 2.98
N ASP A 156 -10.92 -7.86 2.76
CA ASP A 156 -9.80 -7.78 3.68
C ASP A 156 -8.79 -6.73 3.20
N THR A 157 -8.08 -6.14 4.16
CA THR A 157 -6.86 -5.39 3.91
C THR A 157 -5.67 -6.33 3.96
N TRP A 158 -4.75 -6.14 3.02
CA TRP A 158 -3.46 -6.81 3.03
C TRP A 158 -2.34 -5.78 3.19
N PHE A 159 -1.22 -6.20 3.77
CA PHE A 159 -0.02 -5.37 3.83
C PHE A 159 1.20 -6.12 3.31
N LEU A 160 2.18 -5.36 2.83
CA LEU A 160 3.52 -5.80 2.49
C LEU A 160 4.49 -4.76 3.03
N ALA A 161 5.42 -5.18 3.88
CA ALA A 161 6.53 -4.36 4.31
C ALA A 161 7.84 -4.95 3.81
N ARG A 162 8.76 -4.11 3.36
CA ARG A 162 10.08 -4.52 2.87
C ARG A 162 11.11 -3.44 3.13
N PHE A 163 12.38 -3.84 3.27
CA PHE A 163 13.48 -2.89 3.25
C PHE A 163 13.58 -2.19 1.89
N ALA A 164 14.16 -0.97 1.90
CA ALA A 164 14.39 -0.15 0.72
C ALA A 164 15.47 -0.75 -0.20
#